data_AF-L0HL41-F1
#
_entry.id   AF-L0HL41-F1
#
_cell.length_a   1.000
_cell.length_b   1.000
_cell.length_c   1.000
_cell.angle_alpha   90.00
_cell.angle_beta   90.00
_cell.angle_gamma   90.00
#
_symmetry.space_group_name_H-M   'P 1'
#
loop_
_entity.id
_entity.type
_entity.pdbx_description
1 polymer ?
#
loop_
_entity_poly.entity_id
_entity_poly.type
_entity_poly.pdbx_seq_one_letter_code
_entity_poly.pdbx_strand_id
1 'polypeptide(L)' 'MPYRWKKKVDVDEAVVVVMNVLDKNPELPNWLLSTLNGSIADSDAKLGKYFFEEIKKHAPKALRYFESRE' A
#
# COMPACT_ATOMS: atom_id res chain seq x y z
N MET A 1 -11.65 -3.50 -11.76
CA MET A 1 -12.02 -2.51 -10.73
C MET A 1 -10.90 -2.51 -9.71
N PRO A 2 -10.23 -1.37 -9.47
CA PRO A 2 -9.28 -1.29 -8.36
C PRO A 2 -10.00 -1.62 -7.04
N TYR A 3 -9.30 -2.30 -6.13
CA TYR A 3 -9.89 -2.76 -4.89
C TYR A 3 -10.09 -1.57 -3.95
N ARG A 4 -11.33 -1.09 -3.82
CA ARG A 4 -11.65 0.03 -2.93
C ARG A 4 -11.66 -0.45 -1.49
N TRP A 5 -10.79 0.14 -0.65
CA TRP A 5 -10.80 -0.09 0.78
C TRP A 5 -12.03 0.55 1.40
N LYS A 6 -12.74 -0.22 2.24
CA LYS A 6 -13.94 0.22 2.95
C LYS A 6 -13.69 0.34 4.45
N LYS A 7 -12.72 -0.40 4.97
CA LYS A 7 -12.39 -0.50 6.40
C LYS A 7 -10.88 -0.64 6.58
N LYS A 8 -10.39 -0.33 7.79
CA LYS A 8 -8.95 -0.39 8.11
C LYS A 8 -8.33 -1.76 7.86
N VAL A 9 -9.05 -2.84 8.14
CA VAL A 9 -8.55 -4.20 7.90
C VAL A 9 -8.19 -4.46 6.43
N ASP A 10 -8.90 -3.85 5.47
CA ASP A 10 -8.57 -4.00 4.05
C ASP A 10 -7.19 -3.38 3.74
N VAL A 11 -6.84 -2.31 4.46
CA VAL A 11 -5.55 -1.63 4.38
C VAL A 11 -4.47 -2.46 5.08
N ASP A 12 -4.78 -3.01 6.26
CA ASP A 12 -3.85 -3.87 7.01
C ASP A 12 -3.46 -5.11 6.18
N GLU A 13 -4.42 -5.73 5.49
CA GLU A 13 -4.17 -6.84 4.57
C GLU A 13 -3.26 -6.42 3.40
N ALA A 14 -3.47 -5.23 2.83
CA ALA A 14 -2.61 -4.70 1.78
C ALA A 14 -1.17 -4.47 2.27
N VAL A 15 -1.00 -3.96 3.50
CA VAL A 15 0.31 -3.76 4.14
C VAL A 15 1.02 -5.10 4.35
N VAL A 16 0.30 -6.13 4.83
CA VAL A 16 0.86 -7.48 5.00
C VAL A 16 1.32 -8.06 3.66
N VAL A 17 0.58 -7.83 2.57
CA VAL A 17 1.00 -8.23 1.22
C VAL A 17 2.29 -7.53 0.81
N VAL A 18 2.39 -6.21 1.02
CA VAL A 18 3.63 -5.45 0.75
C VAL A 18 4.81 -6.03 1.52
N MET A 19 4.64 -6.29 2.81
CA MET A 19 5.69 -6.89 3.66
C MET A 19 6.12 -8.25 3.14
N ASN A 20 5.17 -9.14 2.85
CA ASN A 20 5.45 -10.50 2.36
C ASN A 20 6.15 -10.50 0.99
N VAL A 21 5.80 -9.55 0.13
CA VAL A 21 6.46 -9.41 -1.18
C VAL A 21 7.89 -8.88 -1.03
N LEU A 22 8.11 -7.91 -0.14
CA LEU A 22 9.45 -7.37 0.14
C LEU A 22 10.37 -8.32 0.92
N ASP A 23 9.78 -9.26 1.66
CA ASP A 23 10.54 -10.34 2.29
C ASP A 23 11.11 -11.30 1.23
N LYS A 24 10.32 -11.58 0.20
CA LYS A 24 10.68 -12.53 -0.88
C LYS A 24 11.45 -11.91 -2.04
N ASN A 25 11.22 -10.63 -2.31
CA ASN A 25 11.81 -9.91 -3.42
C ASN A 25 12.42 -8.60 -2.91
N PRO A 26 13.57 -8.17 -3.46
CA PRO A 26 14.16 -6.89 -3.10
C PRO A 26 13.29 -5.68 -3.48
N GLU A 27 12.29 -5.88 -4.35
CA GLU A 27 11.49 -4.81 -4.95
C GLU A 27 10.00 -5.16 -5.07
N LEU A 28 9.15 -4.14 -5.05
CA LEU A 28 7.72 -4.31 -5.32
C LEU A 28 7.47 -4.44 -6.83
N PRO A 29 6.73 -5.48 -7.27
CA PRO A 29 6.42 -5.65 -8.68
C PRO A 29 5.44 -4.58 -9.16
N ASN A 30 5.60 -4.15 -10.42
CA ASN A 30 4.81 -3.07 -11.01
C ASN A 30 3.29 -3.29 -10.92
N TRP A 31 2.81 -4.53 -11.09
CA TRP A 31 1.37 -4.83 -10.99
C TRP A 31 0.82 -4.49 -9.59
N LEU A 32 1.59 -4.78 -8.53
CA LEU A 32 1.18 -4.52 -7.15
C LEU A 32 1.17 -3.02 -6.87
N LEU A 33 2.16 -2.28 -7.39
CA LEU A 33 2.18 -0.83 -7.32
C LEU A 33 0.96 -0.22 -8.01
N SER A 34 0.63 -0.68 -9.23
CA SER A 34 -0.58 -0.20 -9.94
C SER A 34 -1.86 -0.53 -9.17
N THR A 35 -1.98 -1.71 -8.58
CA THR A 35 -3.15 -2.10 -7.77
C THR A 35 -3.26 -1.26 -6.50
N LEU A 36 -2.17 -1.07 -5.75
CA LEU A 36 -2.16 -0.26 -4.54
C LEU A 36 -2.46 1.21 -4.85
N ASN A 37 -1.84 1.77 -5.89
CA ASN A 37 -2.12 3.14 -6.34
C ASN A 37 -3.57 3.33 -6.77
N GLY A 38 -4.15 2.35 -7.48
CA GLY A 38 -5.57 2.37 -7.82
C GLY A 38 -6.45 2.28 -6.57
N SER A 39 -6.07 1.45 -5.60
CA SER A 39 -6.79 1.29 -4.33
C SER A 39 -6.76 2.56 -3.49
N ILE A 40 -5.59 3.20 -3.36
CA ILE A 40 -5.40 4.48 -2.66
C ILE A 40 -6.24 5.59 -3.32
N ALA A 41 -6.24 5.65 -4.66
CA ALA A 41 -6.97 6.69 -5.40
C ALA A 41 -8.50 6.52 -5.34
N ASP A 42 -9.00 5.29 -5.29
CA ASP A 42 -10.44 5.00 -5.25
C ASP A 42 -11.02 4.99 -3.82
N SER A 43 -10.15 4.83 -2.81
CA SER A 43 -10.53 4.76 -1.39
C SER A 43 -10.66 6.13 -0.73
N ASP A 44 -11.26 6.14 0.47
CA ASP A 44 -11.31 7.35 1.30
C ASP A 44 -9.91 7.84 1.64
N ALA A 45 -9.69 9.16 1.58
CA ALA A 45 -8.41 9.78 1.88
C ALA A 45 -7.87 9.42 3.28
N LYS A 46 -8.75 9.14 4.26
CA LYS A 46 -8.35 8.68 5.60
C LYS A 46 -7.73 7.28 5.56
N LEU A 47 -8.24 6.39 4.70
CA LEU A 47 -7.69 5.04 4.52
C LEU A 47 -6.38 5.09 3.73
N GLY A 48 -6.30 5.97 2.73
CA GLY A 48 -5.04 6.27 2.05
C GLY A 48 -3.96 6.72 3.03
N LYS A 49 -4.25 7.70 3.90
CA LYS A 49 -3.31 8.15 4.94
C LYS A 49 -2.91 7.03 5.90
N TYR A 50 -3.90 6.25 6.37
CA TYR A 50 -3.65 5.10 7.25
C TYR A 50 -2.70 4.08 6.62
N PHE A 51 -2.83 3.81 5.31
CA PHE A 51 -1.90 2.95 4.57
C PHE A 51 -0.46 3.46 4.66
N PHE A 52 -0.24 4.75 4.42
CA PHE A 52 1.10 5.34 4.51
C PHE A 52 1.68 5.29 5.93
N GLU A 53 0.86 5.50 6.96
CA GLU A 53 1.28 5.37 8.37
C GLU A 53 1.74 3.94 8.69
N GLU A 54 0.95 2.94 8.29
CA GLU A 54 1.27 1.53 8.54
C GLU A 54 2.49 1.07 7.72
N ILE A 55 2.60 1.49 6.46
CA ILE A 55 3.79 1.23 5.63
C ILE A 55 5.04 1.86 6.26
N LYS A 56 4.97 3.10 6.75
CA LYS A 56 6.11 3.75 7.41
C LYS A 56 6.57 2.99 8.66
N LYS A 57 5.64 2.40 9.39
CA LYS A 57 5.91 1.64 10.62
C LYS A 57 6.45 0.23 10.34
N HIS A 58 5.89 -0.46 9.36
CA HIS A 58 6.14 -1.88 9.14
C HIS A 58 7.04 -2.21 7.95
N ALA A 59 7.00 -1.39 6.90
CA ALA A 59 7.75 -1.58 5.67
C ALA A 59 8.30 -0.25 5.12
N PRO A 60 9.16 0.48 5.87
CA PRO A 60 9.64 1.81 5.45
C PRO A 60 10.38 1.80 4.12
N LYS A 61 10.97 0.67 3.72
CA LYS A 61 11.60 0.48 2.41
C LYS A 61 10.60 0.58 1.24
N ALA A 62 9.32 0.33 1.48
CA ALA A 62 8.27 0.43 0.48
C ALA A 62 7.89 1.89 0.18
N LEU A 63 8.15 2.83 1.10
CA LEU A 63 7.77 4.24 0.94
C LEU A 63 8.32 4.86 -0.35
N ARG A 64 9.54 4.49 -0.75
CA ARG A 64 10.18 4.95 -2.00
C ARG A 64 9.34 4.75 -3.25
N TYR A 65 8.42 3.79 -3.23
CA TYR A 65 7.54 3.50 -4.35
C TYR A 65 6.24 4.31 -4.35
N PHE A 66 5.91 4.96 -3.23
CA PHE A 66 4.69 5.74 -3.04
C PHE A 66 4.95 7.23 -2.73
N GLU A 67 6.21 7.63 -2.46
CA GLU A 67 6.65 9.01 -2.16
C GLU A 67 6.36 10.02 -3.30
N SER A 68 6.09 9.58 -4.53
CA SER A 68 5.77 10.48 -5.65
C SER A 68 4.37 11.14 -5.57
N ARG A 69 3.62 10.96 -4.47
CA ARG A 69 2.23 11.43 -4.28
C ARG A 69 1.93 12.07 -2.91
N GLU A 70 2.94 12.51 -2.14
CA GLU A 70 2.71 13.36 -0.95
C GLU A 70 2.02 14.70 -1.29
#